data_AF-A0A661CUK2-F1
#
_entry.id   AF-A0A661CUK2-F1
#
_cell.length_a   1.000
_cell.length_b   1.000
_cell.length_c   1.000
_cell.angle_alpha   90.00
_cell.angle_beta   90.00
_cell.angle_gamma   90.00
#
_symmetry.space_group_name_H-M   'P 1'
#
loop_
_entity.id
_entity.type
_entity.pdbx_description
1 polymer ?
#
loop_
_entity_poly.entity_id
_entity_poly.type
_entity_poly.pdbx_seq_one_letter_code
_entity_poly.pdbx_strand_id
1 'polypeptide(L)'
;MPNNALMLEHPLNLAQLSLLGLSVGDAFGQRFFSSSWYVKRLIEHRTLPIKPWYFTDDTMMSIGIVEVLKTYGKINQDALAEVLAQNYMREPTRG
;
A
#
# COMPACT_ATOMS: atom_id res chain seq x y z
N MET A 1 -21.67 -22.47 6.12
CA MET A 1 -20.59 -21.54 5.71
C MET A 1 -21.09 -20.14 5.98
N PRO A 2 -20.48 -19.33 6.87
CA PRO A 2 -20.92 -17.96 7.05
C PRO A 2 -20.67 -17.18 5.75
N ASN A 3 -21.62 -16.32 5.42
CA ASN A 3 -21.76 -15.64 4.14
C ASN A 3 -20.65 -14.59 3.97
N ASN A 4 -19.72 -14.78 3.03
CA ASN A 4 -18.60 -13.86 2.76
C ASN A 4 -19.05 -12.41 2.50
N ALA A 5 -20.29 -12.21 2.08
CA ALA A 5 -20.87 -10.88 1.87
C ALA A 5 -20.89 -10.03 3.16
N LEU A 6 -21.20 -10.63 4.31
CA LEU A 6 -21.26 -9.91 5.60
C LEU A 6 -19.88 -9.48 6.12
N MET A 7 -18.80 -10.15 5.70
CA MET A 7 -17.43 -9.73 6.04
C MET A 7 -16.98 -8.49 5.25
N LEU A 8 -17.57 -8.22 4.07
CA LEU A 8 -17.29 -7.01 3.29
C LEU A 8 -18.10 -5.78 3.76
N GLU A 9 -19.05 -5.94 4.68
CA GLU A 9 -19.93 -4.84 5.12
C GLU A 9 -19.25 -3.88 6.11
N HIS A 10 -18.18 -4.31 6.80
CA HIS A 10 -17.49 -3.43 7.74
C HIS A 10 -16.47 -2.54 7.01
N PRO A 11 -16.54 -1.20 7.13
CA PRO A 11 -15.64 -0.27 6.44
C PRO A 11 -14.15 -0.57 6.64
N LEU A 12 -13.77 -1.07 7.81
CA LEU A 12 -12.39 -1.47 8.08
C LEU A 12 -11.93 -2.67 7.23
N ASN A 13 -12.79 -3.65 6.97
CA ASN A 13 -12.45 -4.81 6.15
C ASN A 13 -12.25 -4.39 4.68
N LEU A 14 -13.09 -3.46 4.20
CA LEU A 14 -12.90 -2.84 2.89
C LEU A 14 -11.58 -2.06 2.83
N ALA A 15 -11.26 -1.26 3.86
CA ALA A 15 -10.00 -0.52 3.93
C ALA A 15 -8.77 -1.46 3.90
N GLN A 16 -8.82 -2.59 4.62
CA GLN A 16 -7.77 -3.60 4.60
C GLN A 16 -7.64 -4.29 3.23
N LEU A 17 -8.76 -4.60 2.57
CA LEU A 17 -8.76 -5.17 1.23
C LEU A 17 -8.18 -4.18 0.21
N SER A 18 -8.57 -2.91 0.28
CA SER A 18 -8.01 -1.84 -0.54
C SER A 18 -6.52 -1.66 -0.28
N LEU A 19 -6.06 -1.73 0.99
CA LEU A 19 -4.64 -1.66 1.33
C LEU A 19 -3.84 -2.83 0.74
N LEU A 20 -4.39 -4.04 0.77
CA LEU A 20 -3.75 -5.19 0.12
C LEU A 20 -3.59 -4.94 -1.39
N GLY A 21 -4.63 -4.48 -2.06
CA GLY A 21 -4.56 -4.13 -3.49
C GLY A 21 -3.55 -3.02 -3.78
N LEU A 22 -3.55 -1.96 -2.96
CA LEU A 22 -2.59 -0.86 -3.07
C LEU A 22 -1.16 -1.36 -2.94
N SER A 23 -0.87 -2.22 -1.94
CA SER A 23 0.48 -2.75 -1.72
C SER A 23 1.02 -3.55 -2.91
N VAL A 24 0.15 -4.31 -3.58
CA VAL A 24 0.51 -5.06 -4.79
C VAL A 24 0.75 -4.10 -5.97
N GLY A 25 -0.15 -3.12 -6.15
CA GLY A 25 -0.05 -2.12 -7.21
C GLY A 25 1.20 -1.25 -7.10
N ASP A 26 1.50 -0.78 -5.89
CA ASP A 26 2.72 -0.03 -5.55
C ASP A 26 3.97 -0.88 -5.80
N ALA A 27 4.06 -2.06 -5.18
CA ALA A 27 5.25 -2.91 -5.30
C ALA A 27 5.56 -3.32 -6.74
N PHE A 28 4.52 -3.60 -7.54
CA PHE A 28 4.66 -3.88 -8.97
C PHE A 28 4.95 -2.62 -9.78
N GLY A 29 4.16 -1.57 -9.59
CA GLY A 29 4.23 -0.32 -10.34
C GLY A 29 5.58 0.37 -10.18
N GLN A 30 6.16 0.34 -8.98
CA GLN A 30 7.45 0.96 -8.72
C GLN A 30 8.59 0.39 -9.60
N ARG A 31 8.45 -0.85 -10.09
CA ARG A 31 9.43 -1.50 -10.99
C ARG A 31 9.48 -0.87 -12.38
N PHE A 32 8.51 -0.02 -12.73
CA PHE A 32 8.42 0.66 -14.01
C PHE A 32 8.97 2.10 -14.00
N PHE A 33 9.42 2.62 -12.85
CA PHE A 33 10.21 3.85 -12.78
C PHE A 33 11.70 3.56 -13.01
N SER A 34 12.00 2.97 -14.17
CA SER A 34 13.36 2.63 -14.61
C SER A 34 13.61 3.21 -16.01
N SER A 35 14.73 2.85 -16.63
CA SER A 35 15.01 3.27 -18.00
C SER A 35 13.87 2.87 -18.95
N SER A 36 13.49 3.79 -19.84
CA SER A 36 12.39 3.58 -20.81
C SER A 36 12.61 2.34 -21.69
N TRP A 37 13.86 2.06 -22.05
CA TRP A 37 14.26 0.86 -22.79
C TRP A 37 13.89 -0.44 -22.04
N TYR A 38 14.22 -0.53 -20.75
CA TYR A 38 13.96 -1.72 -19.94
C TYR A 38 12.46 -1.96 -19.79
N VAL A 39 11.71 -0.90 -19.47
CA VAL A 39 10.25 -0.94 -19.33
C VAL A 39 9.59 -1.39 -20.63
N LYS A 40 10.00 -0.80 -21.77
CA LYS A 40 9.45 -1.16 -23.08
C LYS A 40 9.67 -2.63 -23.41
N ARG A 41 10.87 -3.17 -23.13
CA ARG A 41 11.18 -4.60 -23.29
C ARG A 41 10.24 -5.48 -22.47
N LEU A 42 10.01 -5.17 -21.19
CA LEU A 42 9.11 -5.95 -20.34
C LEU A 42 7.67 -5.96 -20.88
N ILE A 43 7.18 -4.81 -21.32
CA ILE A 43 5.82 -4.65 -21.86
C ILE A 43 5.67 -5.44 -23.18
N GLU A 44 6.59 -5.25 -24.13
CA GLU A 44 6.58 -5.93 -25.43
C GLU A 44 6.58 -7.45 -25.28
N HIS A 45 7.37 -7.96 -24.35
CA HIS A 45 7.51 -9.39 -24.10
C HIS A 45 6.55 -9.93 -23.03
N ARG A 46 5.61 -9.11 -22.51
CA ARG A 46 4.70 -9.47 -21.40
C ARG A 46 5.41 -10.17 -20.24
N THR A 47 6.62 -9.72 -19.93
CA THR A 47 7.49 -10.32 -18.92
C THR A 47 7.37 -9.56 -17.61
N LEU A 48 7.30 -10.30 -16.50
CA LEU A 48 7.26 -9.69 -15.17
C LEU A 48 8.63 -9.11 -14.79
N PRO A 49 8.67 -7.95 -14.09
CA PRO A 49 9.91 -7.42 -13.54
C PRO A 49 10.50 -8.38 -12.50
N ILE A 50 11.83 -8.41 -12.38
CA ILE A 50 12.50 -9.34 -11.49
C ILE A 50 12.11 -9.08 -10.02
N LYS A 51 11.86 -10.16 -9.28
CA LYS A 51 11.64 -10.14 -7.82
C LYS A 51 12.96 -9.85 -7.07
N PRO A 52 12.93 -9.36 -5.83
CA PRO A 52 11.75 -9.01 -5.01
C PRO A 52 11.06 -7.72 -5.46
N TRP A 53 9.76 -7.61 -5.19
CA TRP A 53 8.98 -6.38 -5.37
C TRP A 53 8.71 -5.79 -3.98
N TYR A 54 9.53 -4.81 -3.61
CA TYR A 54 9.29 -4.03 -2.40
C TYR A 54 8.19 -3.01 -2.67
N PHE A 55 7.38 -2.67 -1.68
CA PHE A 55 6.48 -1.52 -1.75
C PHE A 55 7.23 -0.22 -1.38
N THR A 56 6.67 0.93 -1.71
CA THR A 56 7.23 2.27 -1.45
C THR A 56 6.50 2.96 -0.28
N ASP A 57 6.72 4.27 -0.16
CA ASP A 57 6.05 5.14 0.80
C ASP A 57 4.54 5.18 0.63
N ASP A 58 4.02 4.98 -0.59
CA ASP A 58 2.58 4.87 -0.83
C ASP A 58 1.92 3.82 0.08
N THR A 59 2.54 2.65 0.20
CA THR A 59 2.04 1.57 1.08
C THR A 59 2.24 1.89 2.56
N MET A 60 3.39 2.44 2.94
CA MET A 60 3.68 2.76 4.35
C MET A 60 2.76 3.86 4.89
N MET A 61 2.51 4.91 4.10
CA MET A 61 1.55 5.95 4.46
C MET A 61 0.13 5.41 4.56
N SER A 62 -0.26 4.51 3.65
CA SER A 62 -1.58 3.88 3.66
C SER A 62 -1.77 2.94 4.86
N ILE A 63 -0.73 2.25 5.31
CA ILE A 63 -0.75 1.48 6.56
C ILE A 63 -1.10 2.39 7.73
N GLY A 64 -0.44 3.55 7.86
CA GLY A 64 -0.71 4.50 8.94
C GLY A 64 -2.17 5.01 8.93
N ILE A 65 -2.74 5.24 7.75
CA ILE A 65 -4.16 5.59 7.61
C ILE A 65 -5.06 4.47 8.14
N VAL A 66 -4.83 3.22 7.74
CA VAL A 66 -5.64 2.08 8.17
C VAL A 66 -5.49 1.80 9.67
N GLU A 67 -4.31 2.00 10.25
CA GLU A 67 -4.07 1.90 11.70
C GLU A 67 -4.89 2.92 12.49
N VAL A 68 -4.94 4.17 12.02
CA VAL A 68 -5.75 5.23 12.63
C VAL A 68 -7.24 4.91 12.49
N LEU A 69 -7.70 4.46 11.31
CA LEU A 69 -9.09 4.05 11.11
C LEU A 69 -9.48 2.88 12.02
N LYS A 70 -8.60 1.90 12.19
CA LYS A 70 -8.80 0.76 13.10
C LYS A 70 -8.91 1.19 14.55
N THR A 71 -8.11 2.17 14.97
CA THR A 71 -8.02 2.60 16.37
C THR A 71 -9.14 3.57 16.75
N TYR A 72 -9.45 4.53 15.88
CA TYR A 72 -10.36 5.64 16.17
C TYR A 72 -11.71 5.55 15.46
N GLY A 73 -11.88 4.64 14.50
CA GLY A 73 -13.09 4.54 13.68
C GLY A 73 -13.29 5.69 12.68
N LYS A 74 -12.34 6.62 12.61
CA LYS A 74 -12.31 7.80 11.74
C LYS A 74 -10.87 8.31 11.62
N ILE A 75 -10.62 9.24 10.71
CA ILE A 75 -9.33 9.94 10.66
C ILE A 75 -9.23 10.91 11.84
N ASN A 76 -8.37 10.57 12.79
CA ASN A 76 -7.85 11.51 13.79
C ASN A 76 -6.55 12.11 13.23
N GLN A 77 -6.55 13.41 12.93
CA GLN A 77 -5.44 14.06 12.23
C GLN A 77 -4.16 14.10 13.06
N ASP A 78 -4.26 14.38 14.35
CA ASP A 78 -3.09 14.46 15.24
C ASP A 78 -2.44 13.08 15.39
N ALA A 79 -3.27 12.04 15.61
CA ALA A 79 -2.78 10.66 15.69
C ALA A 79 -2.17 10.20 14.36
N LEU A 80 -2.75 10.58 13.23
CA LEU A 80 -2.20 10.27 11.91
C LEU A 80 -0.86 10.97 11.69
N ALA A 81 -0.74 12.25 12.04
CA ALA A 81 0.52 12.98 11.93
C ALA A 81 1.63 12.33 12.77
N GLU A 82 1.30 11.87 13.98
CA GLU A 82 2.24 11.15 14.83
C GLU A 82 2.69 9.82 14.21
N VAL A 83 1.74 9.01 13.71
CA VAL A 83 2.06 7.72 13.06
C VAL A 83 2.95 7.93 11.83
N LEU A 84 2.63 8.91 10.98
CA LEU A 84 3.43 9.23 9.80
C LEU A 84 4.83 9.72 10.17
N ALA A 85 4.96 10.56 11.21
CA ALA A 85 6.26 11.00 11.69
C ALA A 85 7.09 9.83 12.26
N GLN A 86 6.47 8.91 13.01
CA GLN A 86 7.14 7.75 13.56
C GLN A 86 7.62 6.77 12.49
N ASN A 87 6.81 6.54 11.46
CA ASN A 87 7.21 5.71 10.33
C ASN A 87 8.40 6.36 9.61
N TYR A 88 8.37 7.68 9.38
CA TYR A 88 9.44 8.39 8.68
C TYR A 88 10.76 8.32 9.45
N MET A 89 10.69 8.47 10.78
CA MET A 89 11.86 8.31 11.64
C MET A 89 12.43 6.89 11.61
N ARG A 90 11.60 5.87 11.33
CA ARG A 90 12.03 4.47 11.23
C ARG A 90 12.66 4.16 9.87
N GLU A 91 12.08 4.64 8.76
CA GLU A 91 12.63 4.44 7.42
C GLU A 91 12.46 5.69 6.53
N PRO A 92 13.37 6.67 6.61
CA PRO A 92 13.19 7.99 5.97
C PRO A 92 12.99 7.98 4.46
N THR A 93 13.40 6.90 3.77
CA THR A 93 13.23 6.75 2.31
C THR A 93 11.89 6.14 1.89
N ARG A 94 11.12 5.62 2.85
CA ARG A 94 9.79 5.02 2.63
C ARG A 94 8.74 5.58 3.58
N GLY A 95 9.15 6.48 4.47
CA GLY A 95 8.27 7.14 5.40
C GLY A 95 7.80 6.26 6.53
#